data_AF-A0A2Z6NQT8-F1
#
_entry.id   AF-A0A2Z6NQT8-F1
#
_cell.length_a   1.000
_cell.length_b   1.000
_cell.length_c   1.000
_cell.angle_alpha   90.00
_cell.angle_beta   90.00
_cell.angle_gamma   90.00
#
_symmetry.space_group_name_H-M   'P 1'
#
loop_
_entity.id
_entity.type
_entity.pdbx_description
1 polymer ?
#
loop_
_entity_poly.entity_id
_entity_poly.type
_entity_poly.pdbx_seq_one_letter_code
_entity_poly.pdbx_strand_id
1 'polypeptide(L)'
;MLLIQLPHCVREQAANTMYLEAQCRIQDPVYGCVGIISKLYQQIHDAEIELAKIQTQITCHKLQNQQYEAKSNLSSLPPQSINMEMENFQWLSQDLNYSN
;
A
#
# COMPACT_ATOMS: atom_id res chain seq x y z
N MET A 1 23.54 31.41 -29.57
CA MET A 1 23.86 32.18 -28.35
C MET A 1 23.86 31.28 -27.10
N LEU A 2 22.87 30.39 -26.91
CA LEU A 2 22.79 29.49 -25.74
C LEU A 2 24.03 28.60 -25.50
N LEU A 3 24.52 27.88 -26.51
CA LEU A 3 25.70 27.00 -26.34
C LEU A 3 27.00 27.76 -26.05
N ILE A 4 27.11 29.01 -26.49
CA ILE A 4 28.34 29.82 -26.33
C ILE A 4 28.51 30.27 -24.86
N GLN A 5 27.42 30.38 -24.12
CA GLN A 5 27.41 30.74 -22.69
C GLN A 5 27.86 29.58 -21.79
N LEU A 6 27.91 28.35 -22.31
CA LEU A 6 28.33 27.18 -21.56
C LEU A 6 29.86 26.97 -21.63
N PRO A 7 30.48 26.40 -20.57
CA PRO A 7 31.86 25.92 -20.63
C PRO A 7 32.05 24.92 -21.78
N HIS A 8 33.21 24.94 -22.44
CA HIS A 8 33.45 24.13 -23.64
C HIS A 8 33.19 22.63 -23.41
N CYS A 9 33.54 22.11 -22.23
CA CYS A 9 33.38 20.70 -21.88
C CYS A 9 31.94 20.18 -21.88
N VAL A 10 30.92 21.05 -21.72
CA VAL A 10 29.51 20.63 -21.66
C VAL A 10 28.71 21.01 -22.90
N ARG A 11 29.32 21.71 -23.86
CA ARG A 11 28.62 22.21 -25.06
C ARG A 11 28.11 21.09 -25.94
N GLU A 12 28.89 20.04 -26.13
CA GLU A 12 28.50 18.88 -26.93
C GLU A 12 27.27 18.21 -26.32
N GLN A 13 27.30 17.89 -25.03
CA GLN A 13 26.17 17.29 -24.34
C GLN A 13 24.92 18.19 -24.41
N ALA A 14 25.07 19.50 -24.19
CA ALA A 14 23.97 20.44 -24.30
C ALA A 14 23.40 20.50 -25.72
N ALA A 15 24.25 20.46 -26.76
CA ALA A 15 23.81 20.42 -28.15
C ALA A 15 23.02 19.14 -28.46
N ASN A 16 23.48 18.00 -27.95
CA ASN A 16 22.77 16.72 -28.08
C ASN A 16 21.40 16.77 -27.39
N THR A 17 21.31 17.33 -26.18
CA THR A 17 20.02 17.50 -25.49
C THR A 17 19.08 18.43 -26.26
N MET A 18 19.57 19.56 -26.78
CA MET A 18 18.77 20.48 -27.60
C MET A 18 18.26 19.80 -28.89
N TYR A 19 19.10 18.99 -29.53
CA TYR A 19 18.70 18.20 -30.71
C TYR A 19 17.58 17.22 -30.35
N LEU A 20 17.72 16.47 -29.25
CA LEU A 20 16.69 15.53 -28.80
C LEU A 20 15.37 16.24 -28.48
N GLU A 21 15.41 17.38 -27.80
CA GLU A 21 14.20 18.18 -27.52
C GLU A 21 13.53 18.64 -28.81
N ALA A 22 14.31 19.19 -29.75
CA ALA A 22 13.80 19.62 -31.05
C ALA A 22 13.19 18.44 -31.83
N GLN A 23 13.85 17.28 -31.83
CA GLN A 23 13.35 16.07 -32.47
C GLN A 23 12.02 15.62 -31.86
N CYS A 24 11.88 15.70 -30.53
CA CYS A 24 10.63 15.40 -29.85
C CYS A 24 9.52 16.38 -30.26
N ARG A 25 9.81 17.69 -30.38
CA ARG A 25 8.83 18.69 -30.85
C ARG A 25 8.42 18.51 -32.31
N ILE A 26 9.29 17.94 -33.15
CA ILE A 26 8.94 17.59 -34.54
C ILE A 26 7.93 16.44 -34.55
N GLN A 27 8.13 15.43 -33.69
CA GLN A 27 7.25 14.26 -33.60
C GLN A 27 5.93 14.57 -32.90
N ASP A 28 5.99 15.37 -31.83
CA ASP A 28 4.85 15.82 -31.05
C ASP A 28 4.97 17.35 -30.83
N PRO A 29 4.32 18.17 -31.66
CA PRO A 29 4.44 19.61 -31.60
C PRO A 29 3.76 20.24 -30.39
N VAL A 30 2.88 19.52 -29.69
CA VAL A 30 2.16 20.03 -28.52
C VAL A 30 2.94 19.71 -27.26
N TYR A 31 3.32 18.45 -27.07
CA TYR A 31 3.92 17.99 -25.81
C TYR A 31 5.41 17.66 -25.92
N GLY A 32 5.95 17.37 -27.11
CA GLY A 32 7.36 17.07 -27.31
C GLY A 32 7.93 16.08 -26.29
N CYS A 33 9.07 16.43 -25.67
CA CYS A 33 9.69 15.59 -24.65
C CYS A 33 8.88 15.54 -23.33
N VAL A 34 8.02 16.53 -23.07
CA VAL A 34 7.13 16.53 -21.89
C VAL A 34 6.14 15.39 -21.98
N GLY A 35 5.63 15.06 -23.18
CA GLY A 35 4.76 13.90 -23.38
C GLY A 35 5.43 12.58 -22.99
N ILE A 36 6.73 12.43 -23.33
CA ILE A 36 7.53 11.27 -22.93
C ILE A 36 7.69 11.23 -21.41
N ILE A 37 8.04 12.36 -20.80
CA ILE A 37 8.20 12.48 -19.34
C ILE A 37 6.91 12.12 -18.63
N SER A 38 5.77 12.68 -19.04
CA SER A 38 4.46 12.39 -18.46
C SER A 38 4.09 10.91 -18.56
N LYS A 39 4.39 10.25 -19.68
CA LYS A 39 4.16 8.82 -19.85
C LYS A 39 5.01 7.98 -18.89
N LEU A 40 6.29 8.35 -18.72
CA LEU A 40 7.15 7.67 -17.75
C LEU A 40 6.65 7.86 -16.31
N TYR A 41 6.20 9.06 -15.95
CA TYR A 41 5.57 9.30 -14.64
C TYR A 41 4.34 8.41 -14.42
N GLN A 42 3.47 8.29 -15.43
CA GLN A 42 2.31 7.41 -15.33
C GLN A 42 2.73 5.95 -15.15
N GLN A 43 3.72 5.46 -15.90
CA GLN A 43 4.21 4.09 -15.78
C GLN A 43 4.79 3.79 -14.40
N ILE A 44 5.55 4.73 -13.84
CA ILE A 44 6.08 4.61 -12.47
C ILE A 44 4.92 4.55 -11.47
N HIS A 45 3.94 5.45 -11.59
CA HIS A 45 2.80 5.51 -10.70
C HIS A 45 1.95 4.22 -10.74
N ASP A 46 1.69 3.70 -11.93
CA ASP A 46 0.94 2.45 -12.12
C ASP A 46 1.67 1.26 -11.47
N ALA A 47 3.00 1.21 -11.60
CA ALA A 47 3.84 0.19 -10.96
C ALA A 47 3.83 0.30 -9.43
N GLU A 48 3.88 1.52 -8.88
CA GLU A 48 3.76 1.76 -7.43
C GLU A 48 2.42 1.28 -6.88
N ILE A 49 1.32 1.53 -7.61
CA ILE A 49 -0.02 1.04 -7.26
C ILE A 49 -0.05 -0.49 -7.26
N GLU A 50 0.49 -1.14 -8.29
CA GLU A 50 0.53 -2.60 -8.38
C GLU A 50 1.31 -3.21 -7.22
N LEU A 51 2.47 -2.63 -6.89
CA LEU A 51 3.29 -3.06 -5.77
C LEU A 51 2.54 -2.92 -4.44
N ALA A 52 1.84 -1.82 -4.21
CA ALA A 52 1.02 -1.63 -3.00
C ALA A 52 -0.13 -2.65 -2.91
N LYS A 53 -0.77 -2.99 -4.03
CA LYS A 53 -1.81 -4.04 -4.09
C LYS A 53 -1.24 -5.40 -3.69
N ILE A 54 -0.09 -5.78 -4.24
CA ILE A 54 0.57 -7.06 -3.93
C ILE A 54 0.98 -7.12 -2.46
N GLN A 55 1.58 -6.05 -1.92
CA GLN A 55 1.95 -5.97 -0.50
C GLN A 55 0.75 -6.13 0.43
N THR A 56 -0.38 -5.52 0.06
CA THR A 56 -1.64 -5.67 0.80
C THR A 56 -2.11 -7.13 0.76
N GLN A 57 -2.14 -7.76 -0.43
CA GLN A 57 -2.54 -9.17 -0.59
C GLN A 57 -1.66 -10.11 0.25
N ILE A 58 -0.33 -9.90 0.25
CA ILE A 58 0.62 -10.68 1.06
C ILE A 58 0.30 -10.52 2.55
N THR A 59 0.06 -9.29 3.01
CA THR A 59 -0.25 -9.01 4.42
C THR A 59 -1.57 -9.67 4.84
N CYS A 60 -2.61 -9.55 4.02
CA CYS A 60 -3.90 -10.21 4.25
C CYS A 60 -3.74 -11.74 4.35
N HIS A 61 -2.97 -12.34 3.43
CA HIS A 61 -2.73 -13.78 3.45
C HIS A 61 -1.97 -14.23 4.69
N LYS A 62 -0.95 -13.48 5.13
CA LYS A 62 -0.22 -13.75 6.37
C LYS A 62 -1.14 -13.71 7.60
N LEU A 63 -1.99 -12.69 7.71
CA LEU A 63 -2.95 -12.55 8.81
C LEU A 63 -3.97 -13.70 8.80
N GLN A 64 -4.45 -14.09 7.63
CA GLN A 64 -5.36 -15.23 7.47
C GLN A 64 -4.70 -16.55 7.93
N ASN A 65 -3.46 -16.81 7.54
CA ASN A 65 -2.72 -18.01 7.97
C ASN A 65 -2.50 -18.05 9.48
N GLN A 66 -2.18 -16.91 10.11
CA GLN A 66 -2.08 -16.80 11.57
C GLN A 66 -3.40 -17.09 12.29
N GLN A 67 -4.54 -16.68 11.70
CA GLN A 67 -5.85 -17.01 12.27
C GLN A 67 -6.19 -18.51 12.19
N TYR A 68 -5.73 -19.22 11.16
CA TYR A 68 -5.88 -20.67 11.08
C TYR A 68 -5.06 -21.39 12.15
N GLU A 69 -3.82 -20.95 12.41
CA GLU A 69 -2.98 -21.50 13.48
C GLU A 69 -3.56 -21.18 14.88
N ALA A 70 -4.10 -19.98 15.10
CA ALA A 70 -4.75 -19.63 16.36
C ALA A 70 -6.04 -20.46 16.62
N LYS A 71 -6.80 -20.80 15.56
CA LYS A 71 -7.99 -21.65 15.66
C LYS A 71 -7.66 -23.14 15.83
N SER A 72 -6.60 -23.65 15.21
CA SER A 72 -6.15 -25.04 15.42
C SER A 72 -5.60 -25.27 16.83
N ASN A 73 -5.07 -24.22 17.47
CA ASN A 73 -4.60 -24.29 18.85
C ASN A 73 -5.71 -24.14 19.90
N LEU A 74 -6.94 -23.75 19.50
CA LEU A 74 -8.11 -23.73 20.36
C LEU A 74 -8.81 -25.10 20.43
N SER A 75 -8.54 -26.01 19.49
CA SER A 75 -9.09 -27.38 19.48
C SER A 75 -8.40 -28.38 20.43
N SER A 76 -7.43 -27.95 21.24
CA SER A 76 -6.73 -28.83 22.21
C SER A 76 -7.06 -28.56 23.68
N LEU A 77 -8.01 -27.68 24.01
CA LEU A 77 -8.52 -27.62 25.37
C LEU A 77 -9.36 -28.88 25.66
N PRO A 78 -9.07 -29.65 26.73
CA PRO A 78 -9.90 -30.76 27.13
C PRO A 78 -11.32 -30.23 27.40
N PRO A 79 -12.37 -31.04 27.18
CA PRO A 79 -13.73 -30.62 27.48
C PRO A 79 -13.77 -30.31 28.98
N GLN A 80 -13.77 -29.03 29.34
CA GLN A 80 -14.20 -28.64 30.67
C GLN A 80 -15.68 -28.99 30.71
N SER A 81 -15.98 -30.08 31.40
CA SER A 81 -17.33 -30.47 31.75
C SER A 81 -18.04 -29.22 32.25
N ILE A 82 -19.06 -28.79 31.51
CA ILE A 82 -20.07 -27.85 32.01
C ILE A 82 -20.74 -28.60 33.16
N ASN A 83 -20.17 -28.48 34.35
CA ASN A 83 -20.90 -28.75 35.58
C ASN A 83 -21.94 -27.65 35.62
N MET A 84 -23.18 -28.00 35.24
CA MET A 84 -24.33 -27.14 35.41
C MET A 84 -24.66 -27.09 36.90
N GLU A 85 -23.80 -26.44 37.69
CA GLU A 85 -24.12 -26.06 39.06
C GLU A 85 -25.06 -24.86 38.98
N MET A 86 -26.35 -25.19 39.08
CA MET A 86 -27.48 -24.28 39.16
C MET A 86 -27.53 -23.59 40.53
N GLU A 87 -26.38 -23.11 41.03
CA GLU A 87 -26.25 -22.50 42.35
C GLU A 87 -25.41 -21.22 42.30
N ASN A 88 -25.84 -20.21 41.53
CA ASN A 88 -25.51 -18.83 41.92
C ASN A 88 -26.45 -17.74 41.37
N PHE A 89 -27.76 -17.99 41.36
CA PHE A 89 -28.76 -16.93 41.16
C PHE A 89 -29.40 -16.46 42.47
N GLN A 90 -28.99 -17.02 43.62
CA GLN A 90 -29.52 -16.64 44.93
C GLN A 90 -29.14 -15.20 45.34
N TRP A 91 -27.99 -14.69 44.90
CA TRP A 91 -27.49 -13.36 45.29
C TRP A 91 -28.11 -12.18 44.53
N LEU A 92 -28.69 -12.40 43.35
CA LEU A 92 -29.16 -11.33 42.46
C LEU A 92 -30.58 -10.86 42.78
N SER A 93 -31.28 -11.58 43.66
CA SER A 93 -32.61 -11.21 44.14
C SER A 93 -32.57 -10.25 45.33
N GLN A 94 -31.40 -10.02 45.95
CA GLN A 94 -31.29 -9.12 47.12
C GLN A 94 -31.02 -7.65 46.75
N ASP A 95 -30.45 -7.36 45.57
CA ASP A 95 -30.02 -6.00 45.21
C ASP A 95 -31.13 -5.11 44.59
N LEU A 96 -32.34 -5.62 44.39
CA LEU A 96 -33.46 -4.85 43.81
C LEU A 96 -34.48 -4.32 44.85
N ASN A 97 -34.23 -4.49 46.14
CA ASN A 97 -35.19 -4.12 47.19
C ASN A 97 -34.73 -3.00 48.14
N TYR A 98 -33.71 -2.23 47.79
CA TYR A 98 -33.31 -1.03 48.56
C TYR A 98 -32.99 0.15 47.64
N SER A 99 -34.05 0.83 47.18
CA SER A 99 -34.09 2.29 46.99
C SER A 99 -35.49 2.73 46.53
N ASN A 100 -36.39 2.86 47.50
CA ASN A 100 -37.37 3.96 47.53
C ASN A 100 -36.83 4.99 48.52
#